data_AF-A0A829A906-F1
#
_entry.id   AF-A0A829A906-F1
#
_cell.length_a   1.000
_cell.length_b   1.000
_cell.length_c   1.000
_cell.angle_alpha   90.00
_cell.angle_beta   90.00
_cell.angle_gamma   90.00
#
_symmetry.space_group_name_H-M   'P 1'
#
loop_
_entity.id
_entity.type
_entity.pdbx_description
1 polymer ?
#
loop_
_entity_poly.entity_id
_entity_poly.type
_entity_poly.pdbx_seq_one_letter_code
_entity_poly.pdbx_strand_id
1 'polypeptide(L)'
;MAQRIPQEVIETVRSQTNIVEVIGQYVQLKKSGKNYLGLCPFHEERTPSFSVAEDKQIFHCFGCGKGGNVFTFLQELEGLSFPEAVIKVADFEQIPLEDQWRQRTVAVQNPESATGKLIAAHEKAAEIYHHMLLHTKAGQPALEYLQSRGLSLELIEEFNIGFAPNERSFLQQVFKNESFSNELLERSGLFVTHDDGRLSDRFYQRVMFPLRNPQGQTIGFSGRWLAPEKGQEKDQPKYLNSPETELFNKRQVLFNLDKARSDIRKNGEILLFEGFMDVIAAWQAGIKTGLASMGTSLTAQQIQQMEKLTKELVFCYDGDNAGFEATNRGIELLRQNSRLGLSVVVVPEKLDPDEYLRKYGEASFQELVAHGRETVFTFKSRYLKQGKNLENEKDKIEYLEELLVELSRVVSPIEQDMYLSQLSTEFQVSRETIQKQLRELRRTNQQNRQEPQENQHTQTKRQETARKKRPLTQVEKAEQILLYRAFKEVSVRNILKEREFQFIHDAYAEVYFLFDAYVSQHYEFNLAEFLDFLQDENLRRLVVEIEYLPVAEESSPREIQDLLDVISKSGLADEITLKKQMQQEARRTGNKQLELELTIEIINLTKQLKQAK
;
A
#
# COMPACT_ATOMS: atom_id res chain seq x y z
N MET A 1 9.46 -22.38 -0.75
CA MET A 1 8.42 -21.89 0.18
C MET A 1 9.11 -21.15 1.31
N ALA A 2 8.65 -19.96 1.70
CA ALA A 2 9.28 -19.23 2.81
C ALA A 2 8.98 -19.97 4.11
N GLN A 3 10.01 -20.48 4.79
CA GLN A 3 9.87 -20.99 6.16
C GLN A 3 9.41 -19.82 7.05
N ARG A 4 8.21 -19.94 7.61
CA ARG A 4 7.66 -19.02 8.61
C ARG A 4 8.39 -19.25 9.93
N ILE A 5 8.70 -18.18 10.67
CA ILE A 5 9.20 -18.28 12.04
C ILE A 5 8.14 -19.03 12.86
N PRO A 6 8.49 -20.10 13.61
CA PRO A 6 7.52 -20.84 14.41
C PRO A 6 6.88 -19.94 15.45
N GLN A 7 5.61 -20.20 15.74
CA GLN A 7 4.84 -19.43 16.71
C GLN A 7 5.52 -19.40 18.10
N GLU A 8 6.09 -20.52 18.52
CA GLU A 8 6.83 -20.66 19.78
C GLU A 8 8.02 -19.70 19.88
N VAL A 9 8.73 -19.46 18.77
CA VAL A 9 9.87 -18.54 18.72
C VAL A 9 9.39 -17.10 18.84
N ILE A 10 8.30 -16.75 18.15
CA ILE A 10 7.70 -15.42 18.21
C ILE A 10 7.22 -15.13 19.65
N GLU A 11 6.58 -16.10 20.30
CA GLU A 11 6.14 -16.00 21.70
C GLU A 11 7.30 -15.88 22.68
N THR A 12 8.40 -16.62 22.44
CA THR A 12 9.63 -16.50 23.23
C THR A 12 10.20 -15.10 23.15
N VAL A 13 10.35 -14.55 21.94
CA VAL A 13 10.83 -13.17 21.74
C VAL A 13 9.88 -12.18 22.43
N ARG A 14 8.57 -12.34 22.24
CA ARG A 14 7.57 -11.43 22.82
C ARG A 14 7.58 -11.43 24.35
N SER A 15 7.66 -12.61 24.97
CA SER A 15 7.61 -12.75 26.44
C SER A 15 8.87 -12.26 27.16
N GLN A 16 10.01 -12.24 26.46
CA GLN A 16 11.28 -11.74 27.00
C GLN A 16 11.55 -10.27 26.66
N THR A 17 10.68 -9.63 25.89
CA THR A 17 10.84 -8.22 25.49
C THR A 17 10.02 -7.31 26.39
N ASN A 18 10.60 -6.17 26.80
CA ASN A 18 9.84 -5.08 27.38
C ASN A 18 9.60 -3.97 26.35
N ILE A 19 8.33 -3.75 25.98
CA ILE A 19 7.96 -2.72 25.00
C ILE A 19 8.47 -1.33 25.35
N VAL A 20 8.57 -0.98 26.65
CA VAL A 20 9.05 0.34 27.09
C VAL A 20 10.53 0.52 26.76
N GLU A 21 11.32 -0.54 26.89
CA GLU A 21 12.76 -0.52 26.67
C GLU A 21 13.08 -0.37 25.18
N VAL A 22 12.40 -1.15 24.34
CA VAL A 22 12.53 -1.06 22.87
C VAL A 22 12.07 0.31 22.37
N ILE A 23 10.88 0.78 22.75
CA ILE A 23 10.38 2.10 22.32
C ILE A 23 11.27 3.22 22.88
N GLY A 24 11.78 3.06 24.10
CA GLY A 24 12.67 4.01 24.76
C GLY A 24 13.96 4.30 24.01
N GLN A 25 14.40 3.41 23.11
CA GLN A 25 15.52 3.65 22.20
C GLN A 25 15.22 4.72 21.15
N TYR A 26 13.94 4.90 20.79
CA TYR A 26 13.48 5.78 19.72
C TYR A 26 12.79 7.04 20.24
N VAL A 27 12.08 6.93 21.36
CA VAL A 27 11.24 7.99 21.91
C VAL A 27 11.63 8.24 23.35
N GLN A 28 11.84 9.51 23.70
CA GLN A 28 12.02 9.87 25.10
C GLN A 28 10.70 9.73 25.86
N LEU A 29 10.60 8.67 26.65
CA LEU A 29 9.43 8.35 27.46
C LEU A 29 9.57 8.86 28.89
N LYS A 30 8.50 9.42 29.45
CA LYS A 30 8.38 9.85 30.85
C LYS A 30 7.25 9.11 31.54
N LYS A 31 7.52 8.51 32.70
CA LYS A 31 6.52 7.79 33.47
C LYS A 31 5.44 8.76 33.99
N SER A 32 4.18 8.40 33.77
CA SER A 32 3.00 9.18 34.16
C SER A 32 1.88 8.23 34.60
N GLY A 33 1.74 8.05 35.92
CA GLY A 33 0.83 7.05 36.49
C GLY A 33 1.31 5.62 36.20
N LYS A 34 0.40 4.78 35.67
CA LYS A 34 0.72 3.40 35.26
C LYS A 34 1.43 3.31 33.90
N ASN A 35 1.37 4.35 33.07
CA ASN A 35 1.88 4.36 31.70
C ASN A 35 3.11 5.26 31.53
N TYR A 36 3.73 5.20 30.36
CA TYR A 36 4.80 6.10 29.92
C TYR A 36 4.32 6.98 28.77
N LEU A 37 4.63 8.27 28.82
CA LEU A 37 4.21 9.26 27.82
C LEU A 37 5.41 9.85 27.06
N GLY A 38 5.24 10.09 25.76
CA GLY A 38 6.24 10.69 24.89
C GLY A 38 5.61 11.45 23.72
N LEU A 39 6.47 12.08 22.91
CA LEU A 39 6.06 12.59 21.60
C LEU A 39 5.93 11.42 20.62
N CYS A 40 4.89 11.43 19.81
CA CYS A 40 4.63 10.38 18.86
C CYS A 40 5.69 10.38 17.74
N PRO A 41 6.35 9.24 17.47
CA PRO A 41 7.33 9.17 16.38
C PRO A 41 6.68 9.05 14.99
N PHE A 42 5.35 8.89 14.93
CA PHE A 42 4.62 8.65 13.69
C PHE A 42 3.96 9.89 13.09
N HIS A 43 3.88 10.98 13.84
CA HIS A 43 3.33 12.25 13.34
C HIS A 43 3.92 13.41 14.15
N GLU A 44 4.02 14.58 13.54
CA GLU A 44 4.57 15.76 14.22
C GLU A 44 3.57 16.35 15.21
N GLU A 45 3.99 16.46 16.47
CA GLU A 45 3.21 17.08 17.54
C GLU A 45 4.10 17.86 18.52
N ARG A 46 3.50 18.82 19.23
CA ARG A 46 4.18 19.62 20.27
C ARG A 46 3.84 19.17 21.70
N THR A 47 2.75 18.43 21.85
CA THR A 47 2.24 17.94 23.13
C THR A 47 2.30 16.42 23.14
N PRO A 48 2.86 15.77 24.18
CA PRO A 48 2.92 14.31 24.25
C PRO A 48 1.54 13.67 24.14
N SER A 49 1.29 12.91 23.07
CA SER A 49 0.07 12.09 22.93
C SER A 49 0.36 10.60 22.81
N PHE A 50 1.63 10.21 22.80
CA PHE A 50 2.05 8.82 22.69
C PHE A 50 2.13 8.18 24.08
N SER A 51 1.36 7.11 24.30
CA SER A 51 1.29 6.36 25.56
C SER A 51 1.76 4.93 25.37
N VAL A 52 2.60 4.45 26.27
CA VAL A 52 3.07 3.06 26.33
C VAL A 52 2.64 2.47 27.67
N ALA A 53 1.89 1.37 27.63
CA ALA A 53 1.45 0.63 28.81
C ALA A 53 2.34 -0.61 28.97
N GLU A 54 3.20 -0.56 29.99
CA GLU A 54 4.19 -1.61 30.28
C GLU A 54 3.52 -2.91 30.74
N ASP A 55 2.52 -2.81 31.60
CA ASP A 55 1.72 -3.94 32.09
C ASP A 55 0.99 -4.67 30.96
N LYS A 56 0.54 -3.93 29.95
CA LYS A 56 -0.22 -4.45 28.81
C LYS A 56 0.66 -4.79 27.60
N GLN A 57 1.94 -4.43 27.62
CA GLN A 57 2.87 -4.57 26.49
C GLN A 57 2.35 -3.98 25.16
N ILE A 58 1.68 -2.81 25.24
CA ILE A 58 1.11 -2.11 24.07
C ILE A 58 1.43 -0.60 24.09
N PHE A 59 1.42 0.01 22.91
CA PHE A 59 1.42 1.46 22.76
C PHE A 59 0.14 1.96 22.09
N HIS A 60 -0.20 3.22 22.34
CA HIS A 60 -1.29 3.93 21.67
C HIS A 60 -0.99 5.42 21.60
N CYS A 61 -1.19 6.03 20.43
CA CYS A 61 -1.12 7.47 20.24
C CYS A 61 -2.51 8.08 20.21
N PHE A 62 -2.81 8.96 21.17
CA PHE A 62 -4.10 9.64 21.24
C PHE A 62 -4.28 10.73 20.17
N GLY A 63 -3.19 11.21 19.55
CA GLY A 63 -3.22 12.17 18.45
C GLY A 63 -3.57 11.53 17.10
N CYS A 64 -2.77 10.55 16.66
CA CYS A 64 -2.93 9.92 15.33
C CYS A 64 -3.68 8.57 15.34
N GLY A 65 -3.99 8.01 16.51
CA GLY A 65 -4.73 6.74 16.66
C GLY A 65 -3.93 5.47 16.36
N LYS A 66 -2.63 5.57 16.06
CA LYS A 66 -1.77 4.38 15.90
C LYS A 66 -1.59 3.68 17.25
N GLY A 67 -1.70 2.36 17.25
CA GLY A 67 -1.50 1.53 18.44
C GLY A 67 -1.22 0.08 18.08
N GLY A 68 -0.53 -0.63 18.96
CA GLY A 68 -0.13 -2.02 18.74
C GLY A 68 0.91 -2.50 19.77
N ASN A 69 1.54 -3.63 19.47
CA ASN A 69 2.62 -4.20 20.28
C ASN A 69 4.02 -3.75 19.78
N VAL A 70 5.08 -4.30 20.38
CA VAL A 70 6.48 -3.97 20.06
C VAL A 70 6.85 -4.27 18.61
N PHE A 71 6.34 -5.36 18.02
CA PHE A 71 6.59 -5.67 16.61
C PHE A 71 5.89 -4.66 15.71
N THR A 72 4.62 -4.38 15.99
CA THR A 72 3.82 -3.38 15.25
C THR A 72 4.54 -2.03 15.26
N PHE A 73 5.10 -1.63 16.40
CA PHE A 73 5.86 -0.39 16.54
C PHE A 73 7.02 -0.30 15.52
N LEU A 74 7.86 -1.34 15.43
CA LEU A 74 9.00 -1.37 14.50
C LEU A 74 8.57 -1.50 13.03
N GLN A 75 7.51 -2.27 12.76
CA GLN A 75 6.95 -2.38 11.41
C GLN A 75 6.46 -1.02 10.90
N GLU A 76 5.82 -0.25 11.77
CA GLU A 76 5.32 1.09 11.50
C GLU A 76 6.45 2.11 11.37
N LEU A 77 7.40 2.08 12.31
CA LEU A 77 8.46 3.08 12.40
C LEU A 77 9.51 2.93 11.30
N GLU A 78 9.95 1.70 11.04
CA GLU A 78 11.09 1.42 10.17
C GLU A 78 10.70 0.73 8.85
N GLY A 79 9.42 0.38 8.68
CA GLY A 79 9.02 -0.35 7.49
C GLY A 79 9.42 -1.80 7.47
N LEU A 80 9.65 -2.43 8.62
CA LEU A 80 9.99 -3.84 8.65
C LEU A 80 8.76 -4.71 8.30
N SER A 81 9.01 -5.83 7.63
CA SER A 81 8.06 -6.95 7.61
C SER A 81 7.97 -7.59 8.99
N PHE A 82 6.91 -8.36 9.26
CA PHE A 82 6.72 -8.98 10.57
C PHE A 82 7.92 -9.87 10.99
N PRO A 83 8.48 -10.76 10.14
CA PRO A 83 9.67 -11.53 10.50
C PRO A 83 10.90 -10.65 10.77
N GLU A 84 11.10 -9.58 10.00
CA GLU A 84 12.20 -8.62 10.23
C GLU A 84 12.03 -7.89 11.57
N ALA A 85 10.80 -7.52 11.93
CA ALA A 85 10.50 -6.90 13.21
C ALA A 85 10.77 -7.88 14.38
N VAL A 86 10.37 -9.15 14.24
CA VAL A 86 10.65 -10.18 15.27
C VAL A 86 12.16 -10.37 15.47
N ILE A 87 12.93 -10.46 14.40
CA ILE A 87 14.39 -10.60 14.47
C ILE A 87 15.02 -9.36 15.10
N LYS A 88 14.59 -8.16 14.71
CA LYS A 88 15.12 -6.91 15.26
C LYS A 88 14.85 -6.75 16.75
N VAL A 89 13.65 -7.12 17.22
CA VAL A 89 13.34 -7.15 18.65
C VAL A 89 14.23 -8.15 19.38
N ALA A 90 14.40 -9.35 18.84
CA ALA A 90 15.30 -10.34 19.42
C ALA A 90 16.74 -9.84 19.53
N ASP A 91 17.22 -9.11 18.52
CA ASP A 91 18.57 -8.52 18.55
C ASP A 91 18.70 -7.40 19.59
N PHE A 92 17.66 -6.57 19.79
CA PHE A 92 17.65 -5.54 20.83
C PHE A 92 17.75 -6.13 22.24
N GLU A 93 16.99 -7.20 22.49
CA GLU A 93 16.92 -7.88 23.79
C GLU A 93 17.99 -8.99 23.92
N GLN A 94 18.87 -9.13 22.93
CA GLN A 94 19.93 -10.15 22.87
C GLN A 94 19.41 -11.59 23.02
N ILE A 95 18.21 -11.86 22.53
CA ILE A 95 17.56 -13.17 22.55
C ILE A 95 18.18 -14.04 21.44
N PRO A 96 18.78 -15.19 21.78
CA PRO A 96 19.43 -16.05 20.79
C PRO A 96 18.38 -16.71 19.87
N LEU A 97 18.38 -16.33 18.60
CA LEU A 97 17.62 -16.99 17.55
C LEU A 97 18.53 -17.92 16.74
N GLU A 98 18.04 -19.11 16.41
CA GLU A 98 18.76 -20.05 15.54
C GLU A 98 19.05 -19.42 14.17
N ASP A 99 20.23 -19.71 13.60
CA ASP A 99 20.70 -19.10 12.36
C ASP A 99 19.73 -19.33 11.19
N GLN A 100 18.96 -20.41 11.18
CA GLN A 100 17.96 -20.69 10.15
C GLN A 100 16.84 -19.62 10.07
N TRP A 101 16.51 -18.97 11.18
CA TRP A 101 15.54 -17.86 11.23
C TRP A 101 16.18 -16.53 10.83
N ARG A 102 17.49 -16.42 10.98
CA ARG A 102 18.33 -15.29 10.53
C ARG A 102 18.66 -15.38 9.03
N GLN A 103 18.72 -16.58 8.45
CA GLN A 103 19.36 -16.86 7.16
C GLN A 103 18.73 -16.23 5.91
N ARG A 104 17.54 -15.61 5.98
CA ARG A 104 16.95 -14.90 4.83
C ARG A 104 16.96 -13.37 4.94
N THR A 105 17.11 -12.84 6.15
CA THR A 105 17.24 -11.40 6.45
C THR A 105 18.70 -11.00 6.68
N VAL A 106 19.53 -11.90 7.19
CA VAL A 106 20.94 -11.65 7.54
C VAL A 106 21.93 -11.95 6.40
N ALA A 107 21.59 -12.78 5.41
CA ALA A 107 22.48 -13.05 4.27
C ALA A 107 22.79 -11.79 3.44
N VAL A 108 21.87 -10.82 3.41
CA VAL A 108 22.01 -9.51 2.76
C VAL A 108 22.77 -8.50 3.64
N GLN A 109 22.84 -8.75 4.96
CA GLN A 109 23.45 -7.84 5.94
C GLN A 109 24.83 -8.27 6.45
N ASN A 110 25.21 -9.55 6.30
CA ASN A 110 26.57 -9.98 6.60
C ASN A 110 27.51 -9.56 5.44
N PRO A 111 28.44 -8.61 5.65
CA PRO A 111 29.34 -8.13 4.60
C PRO A 111 30.26 -9.23 4.06
N GLU A 112 30.49 -10.29 4.85
CA GLU A 112 31.36 -11.40 4.47
C GLU A 112 30.67 -12.48 3.63
N SER A 113 29.33 -12.43 3.50
CA SER A 113 28.59 -13.35 2.64
C SER A 113 28.86 -13.06 1.16
N ALA A 114 28.63 -14.04 0.28
CA ALA A 114 28.77 -13.82 -1.17
C ALA A 114 27.86 -12.67 -1.66
N THR A 115 26.61 -12.60 -1.17
CA THR A 115 25.66 -11.54 -1.48
C THR A 115 26.11 -10.19 -0.89
N GLY A 116 26.61 -10.17 0.34
CA GLY A 116 27.12 -8.96 0.99
C GLY A 116 28.32 -8.35 0.25
N LYS A 117 29.26 -9.19 -0.20
CA LYS A 117 30.38 -8.75 -1.03
C LYS A 117 29.95 -8.23 -2.40
N LEU A 118 28.92 -8.83 -3.02
CA LEU A 118 28.34 -8.31 -4.26
C LEU A 118 27.70 -6.93 -4.05
N ILE A 119 26.98 -6.73 -2.96
CA ILE A 119 26.39 -5.41 -2.61
C ILE A 119 27.50 -4.40 -2.34
N ALA A 120 28.54 -4.77 -1.59
CA ALA A 120 29.68 -3.90 -1.33
C ALA A 120 30.37 -3.44 -2.63
N ALA A 121 30.51 -4.33 -3.63
CA ALA A 121 31.03 -3.96 -4.94
C ALA A 121 30.12 -2.94 -5.66
N HIS A 122 28.80 -3.07 -5.56
CA HIS A 122 27.85 -2.13 -6.16
C HIS A 122 27.85 -0.77 -5.46
N GLU A 123 27.86 -0.74 -4.14
CA GLU A 123 28.01 0.51 -3.36
C GLU A 123 29.32 1.22 -3.71
N LYS A 124 30.42 0.47 -3.78
CA LYS A 124 31.71 1.04 -4.16
C LYS A 124 31.70 1.60 -5.58
N ALA A 125 31.08 0.88 -6.53
CA ALA A 125 30.90 1.39 -7.88
C ALA A 125 30.06 2.68 -7.91
N ALA A 126 28.98 2.75 -7.11
CA ALA A 126 28.14 3.94 -7.01
C ALA A 126 28.93 5.15 -6.47
N GLU A 127 29.71 4.96 -5.41
CA GLU A 127 30.61 5.98 -4.84
C GLU A 127 31.59 6.49 -5.91
N ILE A 128 32.25 5.59 -6.63
CA ILE A 128 33.22 5.94 -7.67
C ILE A 128 32.55 6.71 -8.80
N TYR A 129 31.40 6.25 -9.32
CA TYR A 129 30.71 6.94 -10.39
C TYR A 129 30.20 8.31 -9.95
N HIS A 130 29.70 8.45 -8.72
CA HIS A 130 29.28 9.73 -8.17
C HIS A 130 30.45 10.71 -8.05
N HIS A 131 31.57 10.24 -7.48
CA HIS A 131 32.81 11.03 -7.42
C HIS A 131 33.32 11.42 -8.82
N MET A 132 33.24 10.52 -9.79
CA MET A 132 33.62 10.79 -11.18
C MET A 132 32.78 11.92 -11.78
N LEU A 133 31.48 11.95 -11.52
CA LEU A 133 30.58 13.01 -12.00
C LEU A 133 30.93 14.37 -11.39
N LEU A 134 31.12 14.44 -10.07
CA LEU A 134 31.24 15.72 -9.35
C LEU A 134 32.64 16.30 -9.30
N HIS A 135 33.68 15.46 -9.33
CA HIS A 135 35.04 15.88 -8.94
C HIS A 135 36.08 15.70 -10.05
N THR A 136 35.67 15.35 -11.28
CA THR A 136 36.62 15.13 -12.37
C THR A 136 36.28 15.92 -13.63
N LYS A 137 37.32 16.28 -14.39
CA LYS A 137 37.14 16.93 -15.71
C LYS A 137 36.40 16.04 -16.70
N ALA A 138 36.51 14.72 -16.56
CA ALA A 138 35.80 13.77 -17.41
C ALA A 138 34.29 13.76 -17.15
N GLY A 139 33.86 14.03 -15.90
CA GLY A 139 32.45 14.11 -15.51
C GLY A 139 31.76 15.42 -15.89
N GLN A 140 32.52 16.50 -16.14
CA GLN A 140 31.97 17.84 -16.40
C GLN A 140 30.91 17.88 -17.52
N PRO A 141 31.09 17.25 -18.69
CA PRO A 141 30.04 17.25 -19.73
C PRO A 141 28.76 16.53 -19.30
N ALA A 142 28.89 15.49 -18.46
CA ALA A 142 27.74 14.75 -17.93
C ALA A 142 27.00 15.56 -16.87
N LEU A 143 27.72 16.32 -16.05
CA LEU A 143 27.14 17.25 -15.08
C LEU A 143 26.38 18.39 -15.78
N GLU A 144 26.99 19.01 -16.80
CA GLU A 144 26.35 20.05 -17.61
C GLU A 144 25.10 19.54 -18.32
N TYR A 145 25.14 18.31 -18.82
CA TYR A 145 23.95 17.65 -19.36
C TYR A 145 22.83 17.53 -18.31
N LEU A 146 23.13 17.04 -17.10
CA LEU A 146 22.13 16.90 -16.03
C LEU A 146 21.56 18.25 -15.60
N GLN A 147 22.40 19.28 -15.50
CA GLN A 147 21.96 20.64 -15.19
C GLN A 147 21.09 21.22 -16.31
N SER A 148 21.42 20.98 -17.58
CA SER A 148 20.56 21.39 -18.71
C SER A 148 19.19 20.69 -18.70
N ARG A 149 19.12 19.52 -18.04
CA ARG A 149 17.89 18.75 -17.80
C ARG A 149 17.17 19.17 -16.53
N GLY A 150 17.63 20.22 -15.84
CA GLY A 150 16.96 20.80 -14.68
C GLY A 150 17.33 20.15 -13.34
N LEU A 151 18.29 19.22 -13.30
CA LEU A 151 18.67 18.55 -12.06
C LEU A 151 19.65 19.45 -11.27
N SER A 152 19.24 19.83 -10.06
CA SER A 152 20.12 20.53 -9.11
C SER A 152 21.19 19.58 -8.56
N LEU A 153 22.26 20.16 -7.99
CA LEU A 153 23.29 19.37 -7.30
C LEU A 153 22.68 18.56 -6.13
N GLU A 154 21.72 19.14 -5.43
CA GLU A 154 21.04 18.45 -4.32
C GLU A 154 20.30 17.19 -4.80
N LEU A 155 19.65 17.24 -5.97
CA LEU A 155 19.00 16.06 -6.56
C LEU A 155 20.03 15.01 -7.02
N ILE A 156 21.15 15.47 -7.58
CA ILE A 156 22.25 14.61 -8.02
C ILE A 156 22.84 13.85 -6.82
N GLU A 157 23.02 14.52 -5.69
CA GLU A 157 23.46 13.93 -4.43
C GLU A 157 22.39 13.01 -3.82
N GLU A 158 21.13 13.46 -3.74
CA GLU A 158 20.01 12.71 -3.15
C GLU A 158 19.82 11.34 -3.83
N PHE A 159 19.88 11.29 -5.15
CA PHE A 159 19.75 10.07 -5.95
C PHE A 159 21.09 9.37 -6.23
N ASN A 160 22.21 9.91 -5.74
CA ASN A 160 23.56 9.40 -5.94
C ASN A 160 23.90 9.17 -7.44
N ILE A 161 23.50 10.12 -8.30
CA ILE A 161 23.71 10.04 -9.74
C ILE A 161 25.21 10.15 -10.02
N GLY A 162 25.73 9.30 -10.90
CA GLY A 162 27.15 9.25 -11.24
C GLY A 162 27.44 9.31 -12.73
N PHE A 163 28.72 9.12 -13.08
CA PHE A 163 29.18 9.05 -14.45
C PHE A 163 30.22 7.94 -14.64
N ALA A 164 29.98 7.09 -15.63
CA ALA A 164 30.95 6.12 -16.12
C ALA A 164 31.70 6.73 -17.31
N PRO A 165 33.04 6.88 -17.26
CA PRO A 165 33.83 7.49 -18.33
C PRO A 165 33.88 6.64 -19.59
N ASN A 166 34.35 7.20 -20.71
CA ASN A 166 34.58 6.48 -21.97
C ASN A 166 35.82 5.57 -21.93
N GLU A 167 35.95 4.75 -20.90
CA GLU A 167 37.03 3.78 -20.76
C GLU A 167 36.45 2.48 -20.22
N ARG A 168 36.57 1.40 -21.00
CA ARG A 168 35.99 0.08 -20.65
C ARG A 168 36.84 -0.75 -19.69
N SER A 169 37.83 -0.13 -19.06
CA SER A 169 38.71 -0.75 -18.06
C SER A 169 38.81 0.10 -16.80
N PHE A 170 38.04 1.17 -16.70
CA PHE A 170 38.14 2.14 -15.62
C PHE A 170 37.77 1.51 -14.28
N LEU A 171 36.54 0.98 -14.14
CA LEU A 171 36.08 0.36 -12.92
C LEU A 171 36.93 -0.88 -12.60
N GLN A 172 37.30 -1.66 -13.63
CA GLN A 172 38.18 -2.81 -13.47
C GLN A 172 39.53 -2.43 -12.85
N GLN A 173 40.15 -1.33 -13.31
CA GLN A 173 41.42 -0.84 -12.77
C GLN A 173 41.27 -0.34 -11.33
N VAL A 174 40.17 0.37 -11.02
CA VAL A 174 39.91 0.82 -9.64
C VAL A 174 39.74 -0.39 -8.72
N PHE A 175 39.01 -1.41 -9.15
CA PHE A 175 38.73 -2.61 -8.35
C PHE A 175 39.93 -3.56 -8.21
N LYS A 176 40.98 -3.45 -9.06
CA LYS A 176 42.23 -4.19 -8.84
C LYS A 176 42.93 -3.82 -7.52
N ASN A 177 42.71 -2.59 -7.05
CA ASN A 177 43.25 -2.13 -5.78
C ASN A 177 42.37 -2.53 -4.58
N GLU A 178 41.24 -3.19 -4.85
CA GLU A 178 40.27 -3.65 -3.85
C GLU A 178 40.34 -5.18 -3.68
N SER A 179 39.83 -5.69 -2.56
CA SER A 179 39.86 -7.12 -2.22
C SER A 179 38.70 -7.93 -2.82
N PHE A 180 38.29 -7.65 -4.07
CA PHE A 180 37.24 -8.39 -4.76
C PHE A 180 37.81 -9.50 -5.65
N SER A 181 37.24 -10.70 -5.58
CA SER A 181 37.64 -11.82 -6.46
C SER A 181 37.07 -11.64 -7.87
N ASN A 182 37.79 -12.11 -8.90
CA ASN A 182 37.32 -12.05 -10.29
C ASN A 182 35.96 -12.76 -10.47
N GLU A 183 35.76 -13.91 -9.82
CA GLU A 183 34.48 -14.65 -9.84
C GLU A 183 33.31 -13.81 -9.31
N LEU A 184 33.54 -12.99 -8.29
CA LEU A 184 32.54 -12.07 -7.77
C LEU A 184 32.23 -10.95 -8.76
N LEU A 185 33.26 -10.39 -9.41
CA LEU A 185 33.11 -9.34 -10.42
C LEU A 185 32.32 -9.85 -11.63
N GLU A 186 32.54 -11.08 -12.07
CA GLU A 186 31.79 -11.73 -13.14
C GLU A 186 30.29 -11.83 -12.81
N ARG A 187 29.96 -12.28 -11.59
CA ARG A 187 28.57 -12.43 -11.12
C ARG A 187 27.86 -11.11 -10.84
N SER A 188 28.60 -10.02 -10.66
CA SER A 188 28.04 -8.70 -10.31
C SER A 188 27.18 -8.07 -11.41
N GLY A 189 27.44 -8.40 -12.68
CA GLY A 189 26.82 -7.70 -13.82
C GLY A 189 27.36 -6.29 -14.07
N LEU A 190 28.36 -5.83 -13.30
CA LEU A 190 29.12 -4.59 -13.55
C LEU A 190 30.15 -4.76 -14.68
N PHE A 191 30.54 -6.01 -14.95
CA PHE A 191 31.56 -6.39 -15.93
C PHE A 191 30.98 -7.30 -17.00
N VAL A 192 31.64 -7.32 -18.16
CA VAL A 192 31.43 -8.27 -19.24
C VAL A 192 32.70 -9.09 -19.38
N THR A 193 32.55 -10.41 -19.33
CA THR A 193 33.63 -11.37 -19.57
C THR A 193 33.72 -11.68 -21.06
N HIS A 194 34.93 -11.57 -21.61
CA HIS A 194 35.25 -11.94 -22.99
C HIS A 194 35.69 -13.41 -23.07
N ASP A 195 35.70 -14.00 -24.26
CA ASP A 195 36.08 -15.40 -24.49
C ASP A 195 37.53 -15.72 -24.03
N ASP A 196 38.40 -14.70 -23.97
CA ASP A 196 39.78 -14.79 -23.48
C ASP A 196 39.90 -14.71 -21.95
N GLY A 197 38.78 -14.64 -21.23
CA GLY A 197 38.72 -14.50 -19.77
C GLY A 197 38.98 -13.07 -19.26
N ARG A 198 39.14 -12.09 -20.15
CA ARG A 198 39.33 -10.68 -19.76
C ARG A 198 38.00 -10.07 -19.33
N LEU A 199 38.04 -9.25 -18.28
CA LEU A 199 36.93 -8.42 -17.84
C LEU A 199 37.02 -7.03 -18.44
N SER A 200 35.88 -6.49 -18.86
CA SER A 200 35.72 -5.09 -19.24
C SER A 200 34.46 -4.51 -18.60
N ASP A 201 34.48 -3.21 -18.31
CA ASP A 201 33.34 -2.51 -17.73
C ASP A 201 32.12 -2.61 -18.66
N ARG A 202 30.97 -2.97 -18.08
CA ARG A 202 29.70 -3.00 -18.80
C ARG A 202 29.25 -1.59 -19.15
N PHE A 203 29.39 -0.67 -18.19
CA PHE A 203 28.96 0.71 -18.32
C PHE A 203 30.16 1.59 -18.65
N TYR A 204 30.04 2.37 -19.71
CA TYR A 204 31.04 3.32 -20.15
C TYR A 204 30.33 4.44 -20.91
N GLN A 205 30.86 5.66 -20.80
CA GLN A 205 30.31 6.88 -21.40
C GLN A 205 28.81 7.07 -21.11
N ARG A 206 28.43 6.87 -19.83
CA ARG A 206 27.03 6.89 -19.38
C ARG A 206 26.84 7.68 -18.10
N VAL A 207 25.76 8.45 -18.01
CA VAL A 207 25.25 8.91 -16.71
C VAL A 207 24.63 7.71 -16.01
N MET A 208 25.02 7.51 -14.76
CA MET A 208 24.70 6.33 -13.97
C MET A 208 23.64 6.66 -12.93
N PHE A 209 22.52 5.94 -12.98
CA PHE A 209 21.45 6.00 -11.99
C PHE A 209 21.50 4.70 -11.16
N PRO A 210 21.89 4.76 -9.88
CA PRO A 210 21.86 3.59 -9.01
C PRO A 210 20.44 3.04 -8.85
N LEU A 211 20.30 1.71 -8.91
CA LEU A 211 19.05 1.01 -8.65
C LEU A 211 19.18 0.35 -7.28
N ARG A 212 18.30 0.72 -6.36
CA ARG A 212 18.36 0.32 -4.95
C ARG A 212 17.29 -0.71 -4.60
N ASN A 213 17.61 -1.59 -3.66
CA ASN A 213 16.64 -2.48 -3.03
C ASN A 213 15.79 -1.69 -2.00
N PRO A 214 14.71 -2.27 -1.44
CA PRO A 214 13.88 -1.58 -0.44
C PRO A 214 14.61 -1.16 0.84
N GLN A 215 15.82 -1.69 1.09
CA GLN A 215 16.70 -1.33 2.20
C GLN A 215 17.66 -0.17 1.85
N GLY A 216 17.59 0.37 0.63
CA GLY A 216 18.42 1.48 0.17
C GLY A 216 19.81 1.09 -0.34
N GLN A 217 20.12 -0.20 -0.43
CA GLN A 217 21.38 -0.70 -0.95
C GLN A 217 21.35 -0.80 -2.48
N THR A 218 22.41 -0.36 -3.13
CA THR A 218 22.62 -0.43 -4.57
C THR A 218 22.78 -1.88 -5.00
N ILE A 219 21.89 -2.32 -5.90
CA ILE A 219 21.83 -3.68 -6.44
C ILE A 219 22.05 -3.72 -7.95
N GLY A 220 22.13 -2.57 -8.62
CA GLY A 220 22.33 -2.46 -10.05
C GLY A 220 22.36 -1.00 -10.50
N PHE A 221 22.39 -0.78 -11.82
CA PHE A 221 22.44 0.55 -12.40
C PHE A 221 21.57 0.64 -13.67
N SER A 222 21.07 1.84 -13.95
CA SER A 222 20.64 2.25 -15.29
C SER A 222 21.60 3.32 -15.82
N GLY A 223 22.17 3.08 -17.00
CA GLY A 223 23.15 3.96 -17.63
C GLY A 223 22.58 4.65 -18.85
N ARG A 224 22.46 5.98 -18.82
CA ARG A 224 22.07 6.82 -19.96
C ARG A 224 23.28 7.11 -20.85
N TRP A 225 23.21 6.75 -22.13
CA TRP A 225 24.28 7.05 -23.09
C TRP A 225 24.42 8.55 -23.31
N LEU A 226 25.66 9.05 -23.24
CA LEU A 226 26.04 10.40 -23.64
C LEU A 226 26.92 10.34 -24.88
N ALA A 227 26.38 10.68 -26.04
CA ALA A 227 27.15 10.63 -27.29
C ALA A 227 28.40 11.54 -27.19
N PRO A 228 29.60 11.03 -27.53
CA PRO A 228 30.80 11.85 -27.55
C PRO A 228 30.74 12.89 -28.69
N GLU A 229 31.31 14.08 -28.49
CA GLU A 229 31.30 15.18 -29.47
C GLU A 229 31.98 14.85 -30.81
N LYS A 230 32.87 13.86 -30.85
CA LYS A 230 33.58 13.44 -32.06
C LYS A 230 33.63 11.92 -32.20
N GLY A 231 32.96 11.41 -33.23
CA GLY A 231 33.22 10.10 -33.82
C GLY A 231 32.63 8.89 -33.10
N GLN A 232 31.89 8.10 -33.88
CA GLN A 232 31.20 6.85 -33.54
C GLN A 232 29.83 7.00 -32.87
N GLU A 233 28.82 7.32 -33.70
CA GLU A 233 27.50 6.74 -33.53
C GLU A 233 27.61 5.22 -33.73
N LYS A 234 28.01 4.51 -32.68
CA LYS A 234 27.70 3.09 -32.57
C LYS A 234 26.25 2.97 -32.10
N ASP A 235 25.59 1.91 -32.56
CA ASP A 235 24.25 1.45 -32.19
C ASP A 235 24.18 1.12 -30.67
N GLN A 236 24.27 2.15 -29.83
CA GLN A 236 24.25 2.06 -28.37
C GLN A 236 22.85 2.43 -27.88
N PRO A 237 22.25 1.61 -26.99
CA PRO A 237 20.92 1.91 -26.48
C PRO A 237 20.96 3.18 -25.62
N LYS A 238 19.93 4.01 -25.80
CA LYS A 238 19.69 5.26 -25.05
C LYS A 238 19.86 5.04 -23.55
N TYR A 239 19.23 3.99 -23.01
CA TYR A 239 19.39 3.51 -21.65
C TYR A 239 19.84 2.04 -21.64
N LEU A 240 20.77 1.70 -20.76
CA LEU A 240 21.24 0.34 -20.53
C LEU A 240 21.05 0.00 -19.06
N ASN A 241 20.26 -1.01 -18.74
CA ASN A 241 20.15 -1.50 -17.36
C ASN A 241 21.19 -2.59 -17.08
N SER A 242 21.48 -2.80 -15.80
CA SER A 242 22.12 -4.01 -15.31
C SER A 242 21.41 -5.26 -15.87
N PRO A 243 22.15 -6.33 -16.19
CA PRO A 243 21.53 -7.60 -16.56
C PRO A 243 20.82 -8.20 -15.34
N GLU A 244 19.98 -9.22 -15.57
CA GLU A 244 19.44 -10.01 -14.46
C GLU A 244 20.61 -10.67 -13.71
N THR A 245 20.66 -10.49 -12.39
CA THR A 245 21.67 -11.05 -11.49
C THR A 245 21.01 -11.59 -10.23
N GLU A 246 21.82 -12.13 -9.31
CA GLU A 246 21.35 -12.53 -7.99
C GLU A 246 20.84 -11.34 -7.15
N LEU A 247 21.35 -10.13 -7.40
CA LEU A 247 20.93 -8.91 -6.70
C LEU A 247 19.81 -8.16 -7.43
N PHE A 248 19.82 -8.19 -8.77
CA PHE A 248 18.94 -7.37 -9.59
C PHE A 248 17.99 -8.21 -10.43
N ASN A 249 16.70 -8.07 -10.14
CA ASN A 249 15.63 -8.59 -10.97
C ASN A 249 14.69 -7.47 -11.42
N LYS A 250 14.69 -7.13 -12.72
CA LYS A 250 13.94 -5.99 -13.24
C LYS A 250 12.42 -6.13 -13.01
N ARG A 251 11.91 -7.36 -12.95
CA ARG A 251 10.48 -7.64 -12.71
C ARG A 251 10.06 -7.39 -11.27
N GLN A 252 11.00 -7.18 -10.34
CA GLN A 252 10.71 -7.00 -8.92
C GLN A 252 11.15 -5.63 -8.38
N VAL A 253 12.08 -4.96 -9.05
CA VAL A 253 12.58 -3.67 -8.58
C VAL A 253 11.62 -2.56 -9.01
N LEU A 254 11.28 -1.69 -8.06
CA LEU A 254 10.61 -0.41 -8.27
C LEU A 254 11.60 0.69 -7.91
N PHE A 255 11.87 1.59 -8.84
CA PHE A 255 12.77 2.72 -8.57
C PHE A 255 12.17 3.61 -7.48
N ASN A 256 13.03 4.16 -6.62
CA ASN A 256 12.69 5.07 -5.51
C ASN A 256 11.87 4.45 -4.36
N LEU A 257 11.68 3.12 -4.35
CA LEU A 257 10.88 2.47 -3.31
C LEU A 257 11.45 2.64 -1.91
N ASP A 258 12.77 2.61 -1.76
CA ASP A 258 13.48 2.82 -0.49
C ASP A 258 13.18 4.20 0.11
N LYS A 259 13.23 5.25 -0.71
CA LYS A 259 13.02 6.63 -0.28
C LYS A 259 11.54 6.99 -0.15
N ALA A 260 10.69 6.53 -1.08
CA ALA A 260 9.28 6.90 -1.12
C ALA A 260 8.43 6.17 -0.07
N ARG A 261 8.93 5.07 0.52
CA ARG A 261 8.13 4.16 1.36
C ARG A 261 7.41 4.86 2.52
N SER A 262 8.09 5.74 3.23
CA SER A 262 7.54 6.47 4.36
C SER A 262 6.44 7.44 3.91
N ASP A 263 6.69 8.20 2.85
CA ASP A 263 5.73 9.14 2.27
C ASP A 263 4.51 8.42 1.68
N ILE A 264 4.69 7.26 1.05
CA ILE A 264 3.60 6.42 0.54
C ILE A 264 2.68 5.99 1.69
N ARG A 265 3.26 5.50 2.81
CA ARG A 265 2.46 5.09 3.98
C ARG A 265 1.75 6.26 4.64
N LYS A 266 2.41 7.43 4.69
CA LYS A 266 1.86 8.64 5.29
C LYS A 266 0.68 9.19 4.47
N ASN A 267 0.85 9.24 3.15
CA ASN A 267 -0.12 9.85 2.25
C ASN A 267 -1.17 8.84 1.73
N GLY A 268 -0.90 7.55 1.85
CA GLY A 268 -1.82 6.47 1.48
C GLY A 268 -1.99 6.29 -0.02
N GLU A 269 -1.01 6.69 -0.83
CA GLU A 269 -1.05 6.59 -2.29
C GLU A 269 0.35 6.41 -2.90
N ILE A 270 0.38 5.80 -4.08
CA ILE A 270 1.56 5.74 -4.95
C ILE A 270 1.26 6.47 -6.25
N LEU A 271 2.20 7.30 -6.69
CA LEU A 271 2.20 7.86 -8.04
C LEU A 271 3.18 7.05 -8.90
N LEU A 272 2.66 6.34 -9.90
CA LEU A 272 3.43 5.41 -10.71
C LEU A 272 3.79 6.02 -12.06
N PHE A 273 5.09 6.02 -12.35
CA PHE A 273 5.72 6.57 -13.55
C PHE A 273 6.38 5.47 -14.40
N GLU A 274 6.70 5.78 -15.65
CA GLU A 274 7.43 4.85 -16.54
C GLU A 274 8.94 4.87 -16.28
N GLY A 275 9.51 6.08 -16.12
CA GLY A 275 10.93 6.33 -16.01
C GLY A 275 11.35 6.88 -14.64
N PHE A 276 12.62 6.70 -14.31
CA PHE A 276 13.20 7.29 -13.10
C PHE A 276 13.35 8.81 -13.17
N MET A 277 13.45 9.39 -14.38
CA MET A 277 13.51 10.85 -14.56
C MET A 277 12.21 11.50 -14.10
N ASP A 278 11.07 10.88 -14.40
CA ASP A 278 9.75 11.36 -14.00
C ASP A 278 9.58 11.32 -12.47
N VAL A 279 10.16 10.30 -11.82
CA VAL A 279 10.21 10.20 -10.37
C VAL A 279 11.09 11.30 -9.76
N ILE A 280 12.24 11.59 -10.36
CA ILE A 280 13.12 12.69 -9.91
C ILE A 280 12.42 14.04 -10.11
N ALA A 281 11.70 14.24 -11.21
CA ALA A 281 10.88 15.42 -11.45
C ALA A 281 9.76 15.56 -10.39
N ALA A 282 9.05 14.48 -10.07
CA ALA A 282 8.07 14.46 -8.99
C ALA A 282 8.70 14.79 -7.63
N TRP A 283 9.88 14.23 -7.34
CA TRP A 283 10.62 14.52 -6.12
C TRP A 283 11.01 15.99 -6.02
N GLN A 284 11.50 16.59 -7.11
CA GLN A 284 11.80 18.02 -7.20
C GLN A 284 10.57 18.87 -6.88
N ALA A 285 9.40 18.49 -7.41
CA ALA A 285 8.14 19.13 -7.10
C ALA A 285 7.57 18.78 -5.71
N GLY A 286 8.34 18.13 -4.83
CA GLY A 286 7.91 17.76 -3.48
C GLY A 286 6.94 16.57 -3.40
N ILE A 287 6.68 15.89 -4.51
CA ILE A 287 5.83 14.69 -4.58
C ILE A 287 6.72 13.46 -4.35
N LYS A 288 6.82 13.05 -3.09
CA LYS A 288 7.75 11.98 -2.66
C LYS A 288 7.18 10.56 -2.75
N THR A 289 5.93 10.39 -3.21
CA THR A 289 5.27 9.08 -3.37
C THR A 289 5.51 8.44 -4.75
N GLY A 290 6.38 9.04 -5.56
CA GLY A 290 6.69 8.60 -6.92
C GLY A 290 7.50 7.31 -6.98
N LEU A 291 7.04 6.32 -7.73
CA LEU A 291 7.75 5.07 -8.07
C LEU A 291 7.81 4.90 -9.59
N ALA A 292 8.79 4.14 -10.11
CA ALA A 292 8.82 3.78 -11.53
C ALA A 292 9.13 2.31 -11.80
N SER A 293 8.53 1.77 -12.88
CA SER A 293 8.79 0.41 -13.39
C SER A 293 10.05 0.32 -14.27
N MET A 294 10.74 1.45 -14.50
CA MET A 294 12.07 1.54 -15.15
C MET A 294 12.11 1.04 -16.61
N GLY A 295 11.16 1.49 -17.43
CA GLY A 295 11.10 1.14 -18.85
C GLY A 295 10.88 -0.36 -19.11
N THR A 296 10.15 -1.03 -18.21
CA THR A 296 9.49 -2.32 -18.49
C THR A 296 8.01 -2.17 -18.29
N SER A 297 7.24 -3.02 -18.97
CA SER A 297 5.85 -3.27 -18.60
C SER A 297 5.76 -3.61 -17.12
N LEU A 298 4.81 -2.96 -16.42
CA LEU A 298 4.45 -3.25 -15.05
C LEU A 298 4.23 -4.76 -14.86
N THR A 299 4.69 -5.32 -13.73
CA THR A 299 4.58 -6.75 -13.43
C THR A 299 3.65 -7.04 -12.25
N ALA A 300 3.15 -8.28 -12.17
CA ALA A 300 2.35 -8.72 -11.02
C ALA A 300 3.16 -8.69 -9.70
N GLN A 301 4.46 -8.96 -9.75
CA GLN A 301 5.33 -8.89 -8.57
C GLN A 301 5.47 -7.45 -8.05
N GLN A 302 5.63 -6.48 -8.95
CA GLN A 302 5.66 -5.05 -8.59
C GLN A 302 4.31 -4.60 -8.02
N ILE A 303 3.20 -5.03 -8.62
CA ILE A 303 1.85 -4.77 -8.10
C ILE A 303 1.70 -5.29 -6.67
N GLN A 304 2.09 -6.54 -6.42
CA GLN A 304 2.00 -7.13 -5.08
C GLN A 304 2.87 -6.39 -4.05
N GLN A 305 4.01 -5.82 -4.46
CA GLN A 305 4.81 -4.96 -3.58
C GLN A 305 4.10 -3.65 -3.25
N MET A 306 3.49 -3.00 -4.24
CA MET A 306 2.74 -1.77 -4.05
C MET A 306 1.50 -1.97 -3.17
N GLU A 307 0.78 -3.09 -3.33
CA GLU A 307 -0.39 -3.46 -2.51
C GLU A 307 -0.08 -3.60 -1.02
N LYS A 308 1.17 -3.92 -0.65
CA LYS A 308 1.58 -4.00 0.75
C LYS A 308 1.79 -2.62 1.38
N LEU A 309 1.84 -1.55 0.57
CA LEU A 309 2.17 -0.20 1.01
C LEU A 309 0.99 0.75 0.94
N THR A 310 0.06 0.53 0.00
CA THR A 310 -1.07 1.42 -0.24
C THR A 310 -2.29 0.66 -0.74
N LYS A 311 -3.45 1.33 -0.67
CA LYS A 311 -4.69 0.90 -1.33
C LYS A 311 -4.99 1.71 -2.59
N GLU A 312 -4.29 2.82 -2.83
CA GLU A 312 -4.51 3.73 -3.96
C GLU A 312 -3.27 3.84 -4.83
N LEU A 313 -3.46 3.68 -6.14
CA LEU A 313 -2.43 3.81 -7.16
C LEU A 313 -2.89 4.80 -8.23
N VAL A 314 -2.04 5.76 -8.53
CA VAL A 314 -2.27 6.77 -9.57
C VAL A 314 -1.26 6.57 -10.68
N PHE A 315 -1.72 6.26 -11.89
CA PHE A 315 -0.86 6.26 -13.07
C PHE A 315 -0.57 7.69 -13.52
N CYS A 316 0.70 8.01 -13.76
CA CYS A 316 1.15 9.28 -14.34
C CYS A 316 2.23 8.99 -15.39
N TYR A 317 1.85 8.28 -16.44
CA TYR A 317 2.73 7.93 -17.56
C TYR A 317 2.77 9.04 -18.61
N ASP A 318 3.62 8.88 -19.61
CA ASP A 318 3.81 9.83 -20.70
C ASP A 318 2.47 10.15 -21.40
N GLY A 319 2.26 11.43 -21.75
CA GLY A 319 1.02 11.87 -22.39
C GLY A 319 0.88 11.46 -23.86
N ASP A 320 1.82 10.69 -24.41
CA ASP A 320 1.85 10.25 -25.79
C ASP A 320 1.07 8.93 -26.02
N ASN A 321 1.00 8.46 -27.27
CA ASN A 321 0.26 7.23 -27.56
C ASN A 321 0.88 5.99 -26.89
N ALA A 322 2.20 5.94 -26.72
CA ALA A 322 2.86 4.81 -26.08
C ALA A 322 2.55 4.77 -24.58
N GLY A 323 2.51 5.92 -23.91
CA GLY A 323 2.13 6.04 -22.51
C GLY A 323 0.65 5.74 -22.27
N PHE A 324 -0.23 6.11 -23.19
CA PHE A 324 -1.63 5.68 -23.17
C PHE A 324 -1.77 4.15 -23.27
N GLU A 325 -1.05 3.51 -24.19
CA GLU A 325 -1.01 2.05 -24.32
C GLU A 325 -0.45 1.38 -23.07
N ALA A 326 0.62 1.93 -22.50
CA ALA A 326 1.24 1.42 -21.28
C ALA A 326 0.30 1.54 -20.07
N THR A 327 -0.40 2.67 -19.93
CA THR A 327 -1.42 2.89 -18.89
C THR A 327 -2.58 1.90 -19.05
N ASN A 328 -3.08 1.71 -20.28
CA ASN A 328 -4.15 0.75 -20.58
C ASN A 328 -3.76 -0.68 -20.18
N ARG A 329 -2.55 -1.12 -20.57
CA ARG A 329 -2.02 -2.44 -20.16
C ARG A 329 -1.87 -2.56 -18.64
N GLY A 330 -1.39 -1.51 -17.99
CA GLY A 330 -1.25 -1.45 -16.52
C GLY A 330 -2.60 -1.62 -15.81
N ILE A 331 -3.63 -0.91 -16.28
CA ILE A 331 -5.00 -1.01 -15.74
C ILE A 331 -5.54 -2.44 -15.87
N GLU A 332 -5.39 -3.08 -17.04
CA GLU A 332 -5.87 -4.47 -17.20
C GLU A 332 -5.11 -5.46 -16.32
N LEU A 333 -3.80 -5.27 -16.14
CA LEU A 333 -2.99 -6.10 -15.26
C LEU A 333 -3.43 -5.96 -13.79
N LEU A 334 -3.68 -4.73 -13.32
CA LEU A 334 -4.17 -4.48 -11.96
C LEU A 334 -5.57 -5.05 -11.75
N ARG A 335 -6.48 -4.90 -12.71
CA ARG A 335 -7.84 -5.49 -12.62
C ARG A 335 -7.82 -7.02 -12.45
N GLN A 336 -6.81 -7.69 -12.98
CA GLN A 336 -6.65 -9.14 -12.89
C GLN A 336 -5.97 -9.60 -11.60
N ASN A 337 -5.05 -8.79 -11.06
CA ASN A 337 -4.12 -9.23 -10.01
C ASN A 337 -4.27 -8.46 -8.69
N SER A 338 -5.12 -7.44 -8.63
CA SER A 338 -5.12 -6.47 -7.54
C SER A 338 -6.50 -5.89 -7.22
N ARG A 339 -6.61 -5.37 -5.99
CA ARG A 339 -7.78 -4.61 -5.51
C ARG A 339 -7.47 -3.12 -5.26
N LEU A 340 -6.34 -2.62 -5.77
CA LEU A 340 -5.97 -1.20 -5.65
C LEU A 340 -7.05 -0.31 -6.27
N GLY A 341 -7.40 0.76 -5.58
CA GLY A 341 -8.09 1.90 -6.16
C GLY A 341 -7.18 2.53 -7.22
N LEU A 342 -7.75 2.80 -8.39
CA LEU A 342 -7.00 3.26 -9.56
C LEU A 342 -7.51 4.62 -10.01
N SER A 343 -6.57 5.54 -10.17
CA SER A 343 -6.79 6.81 -10.87
C SER A 343 -5.71 7.01 -11.93
N VAL A 344 -5.98 7.89 -12.89
CA VAL A 344 -5.03 8.25 -13.94
C VAL A 344 -4.89 9.76 -13.99
N VAL A 345 -3.65 10.25 -13.99
CA VAL A 345 -3.29 11.61 -14.35
C VAL A 345 -2.72 11.56 -15.76
N VAL A 346 -3.36 12.27 -16.68
CA VAL A 346 -2.85 12.38 -18.05
C VAL A 346 -2.10 13.69 -18.20
N VAL A 347 -0.82 13.59 -18.51
CA VAL A 347 0.03 14.75 -18.76
C VAL A 347 -0.41 15.46 -20.05
N PRO A 348 -0.74 16.77 -19.99
CA PRO A 348 -1.17 17.53 -21.16
C PRO A 348 -0.11 17.60 -22.27
N GLU A 349 -0.55 17.96 -23.48
CA GLU A 349 0.32 18.28 -24.62
C GLU A 349 1.25 17.16 -25.10
N LYS A 350 0.97 15.91 -24.73
CA LYS A 350 1.79 14.73 -25.02
C LYS A 350 3.20 14.81 -24.44
N LEU A 351 3.37 15.58 -23.37
CA LEU A 351 4.64 15.68 -22.65
C LEU A 351 4.81 14.48 -21.72
N ASP A 352 6.06 14.17 -21.38
CA ASP A 352 6.37 13.37 -20.20
C ASP A 352 6.32 14.24 -18.92
N PRO A 353 6.22 13.64 -17.72
CA PRO A 353 6.21 14.40 -16.46
C PRO A 353 7.40 15.33 -16.24
N ASP A 354 8.61 14.94 -16.66
CA ASP A 354 9.82 15.78 -16.60
C ASP A 354 9.72 17.01 -17.51
N GLU A 355 9.24 16.83 -18.74
CA GLU A 355 8.98 17.88 -19.73
C GLU A 355 7.90 18.83 -19.24
N TYR A 356 6.83 18.31 -18.65
CA TYR A 356 5.77 19.12 -18.06
C TYR A 356 6.31 19.99 -16.92
N LEU A 357 7.08 19.40 -15.99
CA LEU A 357 7.71 20.13 -14.90
C LEU A 357 8.60 21.26 -15.42
N ARG A 358 9.48 20.97 -16.38
CA ARG A 358 10.39 21.98 -16.94
C ARG A 358 9.66 23.11 -17.66
N LYS A 359 8.51 22.82 -18.28
CA LYS A 359 7.73 23.80 -19.03
C LYS A 359 6.84 24.67 -18.13
N TYR A 360 6.20 24.07 -17.12
CA TYR A 360 5.14 24.71 -16.32
C TYR A 360 5.50 24.96 -14.86
N GLY A 361 6.62 24.41 -14.38
CA GLY A 361 7.13 24.56 -13.02
C GLY A 361 6.46 23.65 -11.99
N GLU A 362 7.04 23.62 -10.79
CA GLU A 362 6.68 22.72 -9.69
C GLU A 362 5.23 22.90 -9.23
N ALA A 363 4.77 24.14 -9.04
CA ALA A 363 3.41 24.42 -8.59
C ALA A 363 2.35 23.90 -9.57
N SER A 364 2.58 24.04 -10.88
CA SER A 364 1.67 23.53 -11.90
C SER A 364 1.65 22.00 -11.92
N PHE A 365 2.80 21.35 -11.68
CA PHE A 365 2.87 19.89 -11.62
C PHE A 365 2.17 19.33 -10.37
N GLN A 366 2.33 19.99 -9.21
CA GLN A 366 1.58 19.68 -8.01
C GLN A 366 0.06 19.80 -8.23
N GLU A 367 -0.36 20.88 -8.87
CA GLU A 367 -1.77 21.12 -9.20
C GLU A 367 -2.32 20.05 -10.16
N LEU A 368 -1.53 19.67 -11.18
CA LEU A 368 -1.90 18.60 -12.11
C LEU A 368 -2.09 17.26 -11.38
N VAL A 369 -1.19 16.90 -10.46
CA VAL A 369 -1.29 15.64 -9.72
C VAL A 369 -2.42 15.65 -8.69
N ALA A 370 -2.71 16.80 -8.08
CA ALA A 370 -3.77 16.94 -7.08
C ALA A 370 -5.17 16.97 -7.72
N HIS A 371 -5.35 17.73 -8.80
CA HIS A 371 -6.67 18.02 -9.37
C HIS A 371 -6.88 17.44 -10.78
N GLY A 372 -5.84 17.00 -11.47
CA GLY A 372 -5.90 16.36 -12.79
C GLY A 372 -6.19 14.86 -12.75
N ARG A 373 -6.66 14.33 -11.61
CA ARG A 373 -6.98 12.91 -11.45
C ARG A 373 -8.30 12.57 -12.13
N GLU A 374 -8.24 11.57 -12.98
CA GLU A 374 -9.41 11.04 -13.66
C GLU A 374 -9.64 9.58 -13.27
N THR A 375 -10.91 9.16 -13.36
CA THR A 375 -11.26 7.76 -13.15
C THR A 375 -10.75 6.90 -14.31
N VAL A 376 -10.62 5.61 -14.07
CA VAL A 376 -10.30 4.63 -15.12
C VAL A 376 -11.29 4.70 -16.28
N PHE A 377 -12.58 4.95 -16.01
CA PHE A 377 -13.59 5.05 -17.07
C PHE A 377 -13.35 6.26 -17.97
N THR A 378 -13.08 7.44 -17.40
CA THR A 378 -12.80 8.65 -18.18
C THR A 378 -11.54 8.48 -19.04
N PHE A 379 -10.49 7.87 -18.48
CA PHE A 379 -9.29 7.52 -19.23
C PHE A 379 -9.62 6.56 -20.39
N LYS A 380 -10.35 5.47 -20.12
CA LYS A 380 -10.73 4.47 -21.13
C LYS A 380 -11.58 5.06 -22.24
N SER A 381 -12.48 5.99 -21.92
CA SER A 381 -13.25 6.74 -22.94
C SER A 381 -12.33 7.47 -23.91
N ARG A 382 -11.29 8.16 -23.42
CA ARG A 382 -10.32 8.85 -24.29
C ARG A 382 -9.46 7.87 -25.07
N TYR A 383 -9.03 6.78 -24.44
CA TYR A 383 -8.23 5.73 -25.07
C TYR A 383 -8.97 5.04 -26.23
N LEU A 384 -10.20 4.55 -26.01
CA LEU A 384 -10.98 3.82 -27.02
C LEU A 384 -11.40 4.71 -28.21
N LYS A 385 -11.39 6.04 -28.01
CA LYS A 385 -11.66 7.01 -29.07
C LYS A 385 -10.49 7.17 -30.05
N GLN A 386 -9.27 6.78 -29.66
CA GLN A 386 -8.09 6.91 -30.52
C GLN A 386 -8.25 6.09 -31.80
N GLY A 387 -7.97 6.71 -32.94
CA GLY A 387 -8.05 6.04 -34.25
C GLY A 387 -9.46 5.82 -34.81
N LYS A 388 -10.51 6.25 -34.11
CA LYS A 388 -11.91 6.12 -34.55
C LYS A 388 -12.46 7.44 -35.09
N ASN A 389 -13.24 7.38 -36.17
CA ASN A 389 -13.96 8.53 -36.70
C ASN A 389 -15.42 8.52 -36.21
N LEU A 390 -15.74 9.29 -35.16
CA LEU A 390 -17.10 9.30 -34.59
C LEU A 390 -18.18 9.93 -35.50
N GLU A 391 -17.79 10.54 -36.63
CA GLU A 391 -18.73 10.95 -37.69
C GLU A 391 -19.20 9.76 -38.53
N ASN A 392 -18.44 8.66 -38.53
CA ASN A 392 -18.82 7.42 -39.17
C ASN A 392 -19.72 6.60 -38.22
N GLU A 393 -20.90 6.22 -38.70
CA GLU A 393 -21.88 5.47 -37.89
C GLU A 393 -21.33 4.15 -37.36
N LYS A 394 -20.52 3.43 -38.15
CA LYS A 394 -19.92 2.14 -37.75
C LYS A 394 -18.93 2.35 -36.60
N ASP A 395 -17.98 3.26 -36.76
CA ASP A 395 -16.97 3.56 -35.74
C ASP A 395 -17.62 4.11 -34.46
N LYS A 396 -18.69 4.90 -34.60
CA LYS A 396 -19.48 5.43 -33.48
C LYS A 396 -20.17 4.30 -32.69
N ILE A 397 -20.77 3.33 -33.37
CA ILE A 397 -21.39 2.16 -32.74
C ILE A 397 -20.32 1.31 -32.04
N GLU A 398 -19.22 1.01 -32.73
CA GLU A 398 -18.12 0.19 -32.19
C GLU A 398 -17.49 0.84 -30.94
N TYR A 399 -17.25 2.15 -30.97
CA TYR A 399 -16.80 2.90 -29.79
C TYR A 399 -17.79 2.81 -28.62
N LEU A 400 -19.08 3.00 -28.89
CA LEU A 400 -20.10 2.97 -27.84
C LEU A 400 -20.21 1.56 -27.23
N GLU A 401 -20.17 0.51 -28.02
CA GLU A 401 -20.20 -0.88 -27.55
C GLU A 401 -19.01 -1.21 -26.63
N GLU A 402 -17.78 -0.86 -27.03
CA GLU A 402 -16.59 -1.04 -26.20
C GLU A 402 -16.67 -0.24 -24.90
N LEU A 403 -17.15 1.01 -24.97
CA LEU A 403 -17.28 1.86 -23.79
C LEU A 403 -18.34 1.33 -22.82
N LEU A 404 -19.40 0.69 -23.31
CA LEU A 404 -20.39 0.03 -22.46
C LEU A 404 -19.83 -1.20 -21.74
N VAL A 405 -18.88 -1.92 -22.35
CA VAL A 405 -18.13 -2.98 -21.66
C VAL A 405 -17.36 -2.39 -20.49
N GLU A 406 -16.67 -1.26 -20.68
CA GLU A 406 -15.97 -0.56 -19.59
C GLU A 406 -16.93 -0.01 -18.52
N LEU A 407 -18.07 0.55 -18.93
CA LEU A 407 -19.11 1.02 -18.01
C LEU A 407 -19.69 -0.10 -17.16
N SER A 408 -19.79 -1.31 -17.71
CA SER A 408 -20.29 -2.49 -16.99
C SER A 408 -19.43 -2.87 -15.79
N ARG A 409 -18.15 -2.48 -15.81
CA ARG A 409 -17.13 -2.75 -14.78
C ARG A 409 -17.10 -1.67 -13.69
N VAL A 410 -17.77 -0.53 -13.88
CA VAL A 410 -17.88 0.53 -12.86
C VAL A 410 -18.74 0.04 -11.70
N VAL A 411 -18.18 0.07 -10.48
CA VAL A 411 -18.82 -0.47 -9.27
C VAL A 411 -19.78 0.54 -8.65
N SER A 412 -19.45 1.83 -8.69
CA SER A 412 -20.26 2.90 -8.09
C SER A 412 -21.54 3.13 -8.90
N PRO A 413 -22.75 2.93 -8.32
CA PRO A 413 -24.00 3.16 -9.04
C PRO A 413 -24.20 4.62 -9.45
N ILE A 414 -23.69 5.55 -8.64
CA ILE A 414 -23.77 7.00 -8.91
C ILE A 414 -22.90 7.35 -10.10
N GLU A 415 -21.64 6.90 -10.10
CA GLU A 415 -20.70 7.11 -11.19
C GLU A 415 -21.23 6.51 -12.49
N GLN A 416 -21.77 5.29 -12.42
CA GLN A 416 -22.40 4.63 -13.55
C GLN A 416 -23.59 5.42 -14.10
N ASP A 417 -24.45 5.98 -13.24
CA ASP A 417 -25.61 6.78 -13.66
C ASP A 417 -25.21 8.10 -14.32
N MET A 418 -24.17 8.75 -13.78
CA MET A 418 -23.57 9.95 -14.37
C MET A 418 -23.04 9.66 -15.78
N TYR A 419 -22.25 8.60 -15.96
CA TYR A 419 -21.73 8.22 -17.27
C TYR A 419 -22.83 7.80 -18.25
N LEU A 420 -23.86 7.08 -17.80
CA LEU A 420 -25.03 6.76 -18.64
C LEU A 420 -25.71 8.03 -19.17
N SER A 421 -25.87 9.04 -18.32
CA SER A 421 -26.50 10.31 -18.68
C SER A 421 -25.63 11.10 -19.69
N GLN A 422 -24.31 11.09 -19.48
CA GLN A 422 -23.35 11.68 -20.41
C GLN A 422 -23.38 11.00 -21.78
N LEU A 423 -23.32 9.66 -21.83
CA LEU A 423 -23.35 8.90 -23.10
C LEU A 423 -24.67 9.07 -23.85
N SER A 424 -25.80 9.10 -23.14
CA SER A 424 -27.10 9.34 -23.76
C SER A 424 -27.16 10.70 -24.46
N THR A 425 -26.57 11.72 -23.83
CA THR A 425 -26.50 13.09 -24.37
C THR A 425 -25.54 13.19 -25.55
N GLU A 426 -24.33 12.62 -25.43
CA GLU A 426 -23.28 12.69 -26.45
C GLU A 426 -23.66 11.91 -27.72
N PHE A 427 -24.19 10.70 -27.57
CA PHE A 427 -24.48 9.82 -28.70
C PHE A 427 -25.90 9.94 -29.25
N GLN A 428 -26.78 10.71 -28.57
CA GLN A 428 -28.21 10.84 -28.88
C GLN A 428 -28.96 9.50 -28.89
N VAL A 429 -28.51 8.56 -28.06
CA VAL A 429 -29.15 7.25 -27.88
C VAL A 429 -29.98 7.30 -26.61
N SER A 430 -31.18 6.71 -26.64
CA SER A 430 -32.07 6.70 -25.48
C SER A 430 -31.42 6.02 -24.27
N ARG A 431 -31.60 6.62 -23.08
CA ARG A 431 -31.08 6.06 -21.83
C ARG A 431 -31.57 4.63 -21.58
N GLU A 432 -32.80 4.32 -21.95
CA GLU A 432 -33.40 2.98 -21.83
C GLU A 432 -32.67 1.95 -22.70
N THR A 433 -32.33 2.31 -23.95
CA THR A 433 -31.56 1.46 -24.86
C THR A 433 -30.18 1.14 -24.27
N ILE A 434 -29.46 2.16 -23.80
CA ILE A 434 -28.13 1.98 -23.20
C ILE A 434 -28.22 1.12 -21.93
N GLN A 435 -29.21 1.36 -21.07
CA GLN A 435 -29.44 0.55 -19.87
C GLN A 435 -29.76 -0.91 -20.19
N LYS A 436 -30.55 -1.17 -21.25
CA LYS A 436 -30.85 -2.54 -21.69
C LYS A 436 -29.58 -3.26 -22.14
N GLN A 437 -28.77 -2.64 -23.00
CA GLN A 437 -27.49 -3.21 -23.45
C GLN A 437 -26.55 -3.51 -22.27
N LEU A 438 -26.47 -2.58 -21.31
CA LEU A 438 -25.62 -2.73 -20.14
C LEU A 438 -26.06 -3.90 -19.23
N ARG A 439 -27.38 -4.14 -19.13
CA ARG A 439 -27.93 -5.31 -18.41
C ARG A 439 -27.61 -6.62 -19.13
N GLU A 440 -27.66 -6.64 -20.46
CA GLU A 440 -27.30 -7.82 -21.26
C GLU A 440 -25.82 -8.17 -21.09
N LEU A 441 -24.91 -7.20 -21.20
CA LEU A 441 -23.48 -7.40 -20.97
C LEU A 441 -23.17 -7.96 -19.57
N ARG A 442 -23.87 -7.48 -18.54
CA ARG A 442 -23.73 -8.01 -17.17
C ARG A 442 -24.16 -9.46 -17.04
N ARG A 443 -25.24 -9.86 -17.72
CA ARG A 443 -25.73 -11.25 -17.72
C ARG A 443 -24.72 -12.18 -18.39
N THR A 444 -24.17 -11.78 -19.54
CA THR A 444 -23.14 -12.54 -20.26
C THR A 444 -21.86 -12.69 -19.41
N ASN A 445 -21.43 -11.62 -18.72
CA ASN A 445 -20.26 -11.67 -17.83
C ASN A 445 -20.48 -12.51 -16.57
N GLN A 446 -21.71 -12.61 -16.06
CA GLN A 446 -22.05 -13.51 -14.93
C GLN A 446 -22.13 -14.98 -15.36
N GLN A 447 -22.64 -15.27 -16.57
CA GLN A 447 -22.73 -16.63 -17.10
C GLN A 447 -21.35 -17.23 -17.43
N ASN A 448 -20.40 -16.41 -17.90
CA ASN A 448 -19.01 -16.85 -18.15
C ASN A 448 -18.15 -16.97 -16.88
N ARG A 449 -18.65 -16.59 -15.70
CA ARG A 449 -17.94 -16.68 -14.40
C ARG A 449 -18.31 -17.92 -13.57
N GLN A 450 -19.21 -18.79 -14.05
CA GLN A 450 -19.59 -20.03 -13.37
C GLN A 450 -18.73 -21.21 -13.82
N GLU A 451 -17.46 -21.25 -13.39
CA GLU A 451 -16.72 -22.49 -13.10
C GLU A 451 -16.28 -22.44 -11.62
N PRO A 452 -16.20 -23.59 -10.92
CA PRO A 452 -16.27 -23.63 -9.46
C PRO A 452 -14.93 -23.28 -8.83
N GLN A 453 -14.82 -22.09 -8.24
CA GLN A 453 -13.85 -21.80 -7.20
C GLN A 453 -14.55 -21.77 -5.84
N GLU A 454 -14.12 -22.70 -4.99
CA GLU A 454 -14.54 -22.85 -3.60
C GLU A 454 -14.31 -21.57 -2.79
N ASN A 455 -15.36 -21.16 -2.08
CA ASN A 455 -15.40 -20.47 -0.79
C ASN A 455 -14.20 -19.58 -0.42
N GLN A 456 -14.32 -18.28 -0.69
CA GLN A 456 -13.79 -17.25 0.22
C GLN A 456 -14.82 -16.15 0.44
N HIS A 457 -15.30 -16.07 1.69
CA HIS A 457 -16.19 -15.06 2.21
C HIS A 457 -15.70 -13.64 1.87
N THR A 458 -16.56 -12.88 1.19
CA THR A 458 -16.33 -11.47 0.87
C THR A 458 -16.93 -10.62 1.99
N GLN A 459 -16.09 -10.12 2.90
CA GLN A 459 -16.48 -9.01 3.78
C GLN A 459 -16.13 -7.70 3.08
N THR A 460 -17.16 -6.88 2.89
CA THR A 460 -17.07 -5.54 2.28
C THR A 460 -16.80 -4.55 3.42
N LYS A 461 -15.63 -3.91 3.47
CA LYS A 461 -15.36 -2.85 4.45
C LYS A 461 -14.96 -1.54 3.78
N ARG A 462 -15.70 -0.52 4.18
CA ARG A 462 -15.65 0.89 3.76
C ARG A 462 -14.34 1.57 4.19
N GLN A 463 -14.00 2.56 3.39
CA GLN A 463 -12.92 3.55 3.55
C GLN A 463 -12.93 4.23 4.93
N GLU A 464 -11.76 4.47 5.51
CA GLU A 464 -11.57 5.45 6.60
C GLU A 464 -10.44 6.41 6.24
N THR A 465 -10.83 7.58 5.73
CA THR A 465 -10.05 8.81 5.81
C THR A 465 -10.09 9.36 7.23
N ALA A 466 -9.05 10.08 7.65
CA ALA A 466 -8.89 10.70 8.96
C ALA A 466 -10.14 11.51 9.36
N ARG A 467 -11.05 10.88 10.10
CA ARG A 467 -12.21 11.53 10.70
C ARG A 467 -11.79 12.14 12.02
N LYS A 468 -12.07 13.43 12.21
CA LYS A 468 -12.25 13.99 13.55
C LYS A 468 -13.22 13.06 14.28
N LYS A 469 -12.78 12.41 15.37
CA LYS A 469 -13.56 11.39 16.08
C LYS A 469 -14.96 11.91 16.36
N ARG A 470 -15.95 11.36 15.66
CA ARG A 470 -17.36 11.58 15.97
C ARG A 470 -17.57 11.08 17.40
N PRO A 471 -18.31 11.81 18.26
CA PRO A 471 -18.62 11.30 19.59
C PRO A 471 -19.40 9.99 19.46
N LEU A 472 -18.91 8.95 20.13
CA LEU A 472 -19.55 7.64 20.16
C LEU A 472 -20.98 7.75 20.71
N THR A 473 -21.90 7.06 20.06
CA THR A 473 -23.29 6.90 20.51
C THR A 473 -23.34 6.11 21.81
N GLN A 474 -24.49 6.16 22.51
CA GLN A 474 -24.69 5.39 23.74
C GLN A 474 -24.56 3.88 23.51
N VAL A 475 -24.97 3.40 22.34
CA VAL A 475 -24.91 1.98 21.95
C VAL A 475 -23.48 1.57 21.66
N GLU A 476 -22.73 2.35 20.87
CA GLU A 476 -21.31 2.06 20.60
C GLU A 476 -20.48 2.05 21.88
N LYS A 477 -20.75 2.95 22.84
CA LYS A 477 -20.11 2.92 24.16
C LYS A 477 -20.47 1.66 24.94
N ALA A 478 -21.72 1.23 24.90
CA ALA A 478 -22.15 0.01 25.58
C ALA A 478 -21.47 -1.23 24.98
N GLU A 479 -21.33 -1.30 23.65
CA GLU A 479 -20.64 -2.39 22.96
C GLU A 479 -19.14 -2.41 23.25
N GLN A 480 -18.49 -1.24 23.29
CA GLN A 480 -17.07 -1.13 23.68
C GLN A 480 -16.82 -1.63 25.11
N ILE A 481 -17.67 -1.21 26.07
CA ILE A 481 -17.55 -1.66 27.46
C ILE A 481 -17.84 -3.15 27.55
N LEU A 482 -18.87 -3.66 26.86
CA LEU A 482 -19.21 -5.08 26.89
C LEU A 482 -18.09 -5.96 26.30
N LEU A 483 -17.43 -5.52 25.23
CA LEU A 483 -16.23 -6.17 24.68
C LEU A 483 -15.06 -6.14 25.66
N TYR A 484 -14.79 -4.99 26.29
CA TYR A 484 -13.77 -4.89 27.34
C TYR A 484 -14.02 -5.92 28.45
N ARG A 485 -15.27 -6.01 28.93
CA ARG A 485 -15.67 -6.99 29.95
C ARG A 485 -15.51 -8.43 29.46
N ALA A 486 -15.88 -8.71 28.21
CA ALA A 486 -15.66 -10.04 27.62
C ALA A 486 -14.17 -10.41 27.56
N PHE A 487 -13.27 -9.45 27.32
CA PHE A 487 -11.83 -9.71 27.31
C PHE A 487 -11.29 -10.07 28.70
N LYS A 488 -11.84 -9.49 29.77
CA LYS A 488 -11.32 -9.67 31.14
C LYS A 488 -12.05 -10.74 31.95
N GLU A 489 -13.35 -10.92 31.75
CA GLU A 489 -14.21 -11.70 32.65
C GLU A 489 -14.85 -12.90 31.93
N VAL A 490 -14.52 -14.11 32.38
CA VAL A 490 -15.08 -15.36 31.82
C VAL A 490 -16.59 -15.48 32.04
N SER A 491 -17.11 -14.94 33.16
CA SER A 491 -18.54 -14.87 33.46
C SER A 491 -19.32 -14.15 32.36
N VAL A 492 -18.78 -13.03 31.86
CA VAL A 492 -19.41 -12.25 30.78
C VAL A 492 -19.38 -13.03 29.47
N ARG A 493 -18.28 -13.71 29.15
CA ARG A 493 -18.19 -14.58 27.96
C ARG A 493 -19.28 -15.66 27.97
N ASN A 494 -19.50 -16.30 29.11
CA ASN A 494 -20.53 -17.33 29.26
C ASN A 494 -21.93 -16.75 29.05
N ILE A 495 -22.22 -15.57 29.62
CA ILE A 495 -23.51 -14.89 29.42
C ILE A 495 -23.75 -14.58 27.94
N LEU A 496 -22.73 -14.11 27.21
CA LEU A 496 -22.85 -13.79 25.78
C LEU A 496 -23.07 -15.06 24.94
N LYS A 497 -22.41 -16.17 25.27
CA LYS A 497 -22.60 -17.47 24.61
C LYS A 497 -23.99 -18.06 24.87
N GLU A 498 -24.44 -18.09 26.12
CA GLU A 498 -25.75 -18.63 26.51
C GLU A 498 -26.92 -17.87 25.86
N ARG A 499 -26.74 -16.58 25.62
CA ARG A 499 -27.76 -15.72 25.00
C ARG A 499 -27.63 -15.61 23.47
N GLU A 500 -26.68 -16.31 22.85
CA GLU A 500 -26.34 -16.17 21.42
C GLU A 500 -26.23 -14.68 21.01
N PHE A 501 -25.57 -13.88 21.84
CA PHE A 501 -25.60 -12.42 21.71
C PHE A 501 -24.90 -11.94 20.45
N GLN A 502 -25.53 -10.99 19.73
CA GLN A 502 -24.96 -10.35 18.55
C GLN A 502 -24.77 -8.85 18.79
N PHE A 503 -23.56 -8.37 18.50
CA PHE A 503 -23.27 -6.94 18.45
C PHE A 503 -23.95 -6.32 17.23
N ILE A 504 -24.38 -5.07 17.37
CA ILE A 504 -25.12 -4.32 16.35
C ILE A 504 -24.17 -3.77 15.29
N HIS A 505 -23.03 -3.22 15.72
CA HIS A 505 -22.07 -2.67 14.76
C HIS A 505 -21.08 -3.75 14.32
N ASP A 506 -20.92 -3.88 13.00
CA ASP A 506 -20.07 -4.88 12.34
C ASP A 506 -18.66 -4.96 12.93
N ALA A 507 -18.07 -3.81 13.27
CA ALA A 507 -16.71 -3.77 13.82
C ALA A 507 -16.62 -4.48 15.19
N TYR A 508 -17.58 -4.27 16.09
CA TYR A 508 -17.61 -4.93 17.40
C TYR A 508 -17.98 -6.41 17.28
N ALA A 509 -18.91 -6.73 16.38
CA ALA A 509 -19.30 -8.10 16.09
C ALA A 509 -18.11 -8.93 15.58
N GLU A 510 -17.32 -8.36 14.67
CA GLU A 510 -16.15 -9.04 14.10
C GLU A 510 -15.02 -9.19 15.11
N VAL A 511 -14.77 -8.18 15.96
CA VAL A 511 -13.82 -8.31 17.08
C VAL A 511 -14.25 -9.43 18.02
N TYR A 512 -15.54 -9.49 18.40
CA TYR A 512 -16.04 -10.54 19.28
C TYR A 512 -15.92 -11.93 18.64
N PHE A 513 -16.25 -12.06 17.35
CA PHE A 513 -16.14 -13.33 16.62
C PHE A 513 -14.69 -13.82 16.57
N LEU A 514 -13.74 -12.95 16.22
CA LEU A 514 -12.32 -13.29 16.18
C LEU A 514 -11.77 -13.60 17.57
N PHE A 515 -12.24 -12.89 18.60
CA PHE A 515 -11.90 -13.14 19.99
C PHE A 515 -12.40 -14.51 20.47
N ASP A 516 -13.65 -14.88 20.17
CA ASP A 516 -14.20 -16.18 20.55
C ASP A 516 -13.47 -17.33 19.83
N ALA A 517 -13.12 -17.14 18.56
CA ALA A 517 -12.29 -18.07 17.81
C ALA A 517 -10.89 -18.24 18.43
N TYR A 518 -10.26 -17.13 18.84
CA TYR A 518 -8.95 -17.13 19.51
C TYR A 518 -9.01 -17.85 20.88
N VAL A 519 -9.95 -17.49 21.75
CA VAL A 519 -10.11 -18.12 23.08
C VAL A 519 -10.53 -19.59 22.98
N SER A 520 -11.17 -20.02 21.90
CA SER A 520 -11.46 -21.44 21.68
C SER A 520 -10.21 -22.27 21.35
N GLN A 521 -9.13 -21.62 20.90
CA GLN A 521 -7.84 -22.26 20.58
C GLN A 521 -6.80 -22.06 21.68
N HIS A 522 -6.97 -21.05 22.54
CA HIS A 522 -6.04 -20.68 23.61
C HIS A 522 -6.74 -20.70 24.98
N TYR A 523 -6.19 -21.41 25.97
CA TYR A 523 -6.80 -21.54 27.31
C TYR A 523 -6.91 -20.21 28.07
N GLU A 524 -6.01 -19.27 27.81
CA GLU A 524 -6.01 -17.94 28.42
C GLU A 524 -5.96 -16.84 27.35
N PHE A 525 -6.55 -15.69 27.66
CA PHE A 525 -6.52 -14.55 26.75
C PHE A 525 -5.24 -13.74 26.92
N ASN A 526 -4.41 -13.70 25.88
CA ASN A 526 -3.26 -12.82 25.78
C ASN A 526 -3.54 -11.70 24.76
N LEU A 527 -3.53 -10.44 25.21
CA LEU A 527 -3.84 -9.30 24.36
C LEU A 527 -2.84 -9.13 23.22
N ALA A 528 -1.54 -9.31 23.49
CA ALA A 528 -0.50 -9.07 22.49
C ALA A 528 -0.52 -10.12 21.39
N GLU A 529 -0.79 -11.39 21.73
CA GLU A 529 -1.04 -12.46 20.76
C GLU A 529 -2.31 -12.24 19.97
N PHE A 530 -3.39 -11.81 20.64
CA PHE A 530 -4.64 -11.52 19.96
C PHE A 530 -4.48 -10.38 18.93
N LEU A 531 -3.69 -9.34 19.25
CA LEU A 531 -3.37 -8.28 18.29
C LEU A 531 -2.63 -8.79 17.06
N ASP A 532 -1.75 -9.78 17.21
CA ASP A 532 -1.06 -10.43 16.08
C ASP A 532 -2.00 -11.34 15.28
N PHE A 533 -2.96 -11.99 15.94
CA PHE A 533 -4.00 -12.80 15.31
C PHE A 533 -4.93 -11.95 14.42
N LEU A 534 -5.23 -10.71 14.82
CA LEU A 534 -6.01 -9.78 14.01
C LEU A 534 -5.21 -9.38 12.75
N GLN A 535 -5.77 -9.58 11.56
CA GLN A 535 -5.12 -9.18 10.30
C GLN A 535 -5.47 -7.74 9.85
N ASP A 536 -6.58 -7.20 10.34
CA ASP A 536 -7.08 -5.86 10.00
C ASP A 536 -6.56 -4.81 10.99
N GLU A 537 -5.87 -3.78 10.49
CA GLU A 537 -5.35 -2.67 11.29
C GLU A 537 -6.43 -1.89 12.03
N ASN A 538 -7.60 -1.70 11.42
CA ASN A 538 -8.69 -0.95 12.05
C ASN A 538 -9.23 -1.71 13.26
N LEU A 539 -9.28 -3.05 13.18
CA LEU A 539 -9.64 -3.89 14.31
C LEU A 539 -8.57 -3.83 15.41
N ARG A 540 -7.28 -3.90 15.05
CA ARG A 540 -6.18 -3.75 16.04
C ARG A 540 -6.28 -2.43 16.79
N ARG A 541 -6.48 -1.32 16.07
CA ARG A 541 -6.68 0.00 16.67
C ARG A 541 -7.89 0.00 17.60
N LEU A 542 -9.02 -0.57 17.16
CA LEU A 542 -10.22 -0.64 17.97
C LEU A 542 -10.02 -1.45 19.25
N VAL A 543 -9.34 -2.60 19.19
CA VAL A 543 -9.02 -3.41 20.37
C VAL A 543 -8.10 -2.66 21.33
N VAL A 544 -7.08 -1.97 20.82
CA VAL A 544 -6.21 -1.12 21.65
C VAL A 544 -7.01 0.02 22.30
N GLU A 545 -7.91 0.68 21.57
CA GLU A 545 -8.79 1.71 22.13
C GLU A 545 -9.68 1.18 23.25
N ILE A 546 -10.28 0.00 23.06
CA ILE A 546 -11.10 -0.69 24.07
C ILE A 546 -10.27 -0.99 25.32
N GLU A 547 -9.03 -1.45 25.18
CA GLU A 547 -8.18 -1.77 26.32
C GLU A 547 -7.77 -0.53 27.14
N TYR A 548 -7.74 0.66 26.53
CA TYR A 548 -7.44 1.93 27.20
C TYR A 548 -8.67 2.61 27.81
N LEU A 549 -9.86 1.99 27.79
CA LEU A 549 -11.06 2.56 28.38
C LEU A 549 -10.90 2.81 29.91
N PRO A 550 -11.37 3.96 30.43
CA PRO A 550 -11.32 4.27 31.85
C PRO A 550 -12.49 3.60 32.60
N VAL A 551 -12.49 2.27 32.64
CA VAL A 551 -13.49 1.44 33.33
C VAL A 551 -12.90 0.76 34.56
N ALA A 552 -13.74 0.44 35.54
CA ALA A 552 -13.32 -0.25 36.76
C ALA A 552 -12.85 -1.68 36.45
N GLU A 553 -11.91 -2.22 37.23
CA GLU A 553 -11.32 -3.54 36.96
C GLU A 553 -12.34 -4.68 37.07
N GLU A 554 -13.36 -4.56 37.92
CA GLU A 554 -14.44 -5.53 38.08
C GLU A 554 -15.80 -4.97 37.60
N SER A 555 -16.64 -5.83 37.05
CA SER A 555 -18.02 -5.51 36.69
C SER A 555 -19.02 -5.91 37.77
N SER A 556 -20.18 -5.24 37.78
CA SER A 556 -21.34 -5.73 38.54
C SER A 556 -22.33 -6.48 37.63
N PRO A 557 -23.06 -7.50 38.11
CA PRO A 557 -24.09 -8.17 37.30
C PRO A 557 -25.15 -7.20 36.75
N ARG A 558 -25.43 -6.12 37.48
CA ARG A 558 -26.35 -5.06 37.07
C ARG A 558 -25.80 -4.23 35.91
N GLU A 559 -24.50 -3.88 35.95
CA GLU A 559 -23.82 -3.19 34.84
C GLU A 559 -23.91 -4.01 33.56
N ILE A 560 -23.61 -5.31 33.61
CA ILE A 560 -23.68 -6.19 32.44
C ILE A 560 -25.11 -6.27 31.89
N GLN A 561 -26.10 -6.41 32.78
CA GLN A 561 -27.51 -6.44 32.35
C GLN A 561 -27.95 -5.11 31.72
N ASP A 562 -27.55 -3.97 32.30
CA ASP A 562 -27.85 -2.64 31.76
C ASP A 562 -27.22 -2.45 30.36
N LEU A 563 -25.98 -2.93 30.14
CA LEU A 563 -25.31 -2.90 28.83
C LEU A 563 -26.07 -3.72 27.78
N LEU A 564 -26.46 -4.96 28.13
CA LEU A 564 -27.23 -5.84 27.24
C LEU A 564 -28.60 -5.24 26.89
N ASP A 565 -29.25 -4.59 27.84
CA ASP A 565 -30.55 -3.93 27.63
C ASP A 565 -30.42 -2.71 26.71
N VAL A 566 -29.35 -1.91 26.85
CA VAL A 566 -29.09 -0.76 25.96
C VAL A 566 -28.87 -1.22 24.52
N ILE A 567 -28.10 -2.29 24.31
CA ILE A 567 -27.79 -2.79 22.98
C ILE A 567 -29.05 -3.40 22.35
N SER A 568 -29.72 -4.34 23.02
CA SER A 568 -30.91 -5.03 22.48
C SER A 568 -32.06 -4.07 22.10
N LYS A 569 -32.26 -2.98 22.85
CA LYS A 569 -33.27 -1.95 22.55
C LYS A 569 -33.01 -1.22 21.23
N SER A 570 -31.74 -1.01 20.86
CA SER A 570 -31.38 -0.32 19.62
C SER A 570 -31.60 -1.22 18.40
N GLY A 571 -31.22 -2.50 18.48
CA GLY A 571 -31.39 -3.45 17.37
C GLY A 571 -32.86 -3.61 16.96
N LEU A 572 -33.76 -3.72 17.94
CA LEU A 572 -35.21 -3.78 17.70
C LEU A 572 -35.76 -2.50 17.05
N ALA A 573 -35.23 -1.33 17.38
CA ALA A 573 -35.66 -0.05 16.81
C ALA A 573 -35.23 0.10 15.34
N ASP A 574 -34.03 -0.35 15.00
CA ASP A 574 -33.50 -0.33 13.62
C ASP A 574 -34.23 -1.35 12.74
N GLU A 575 -34.53 -2.55 13.25
CA GLU A 575 -35.29 -3.58 12.52
C GLU A 575 -36.73 -3.13 12.21
N ILE A 576 -37.40 -2.45 13.16
CA ILE A 576 -38.71 -1.83 12.94
C ILE A 576 -38.63 -0.77 11.82
N THR A 577 -37.54 -0.01 11.76
CA THR A 577 -37.35 1.06 10.77
C THR A 577 -37.13 0.48 9.37
N LEU A 578 -36.30 -0.57 9.26
CA LEU A 578 -36.06 -1.29 7.99
C LEU A 578 -37.35 -1.92 7.45
N LYS A 579 -38.11 -2.63 8.29
CA LYS A 579 -39.37 -3.26 7.87
C LYS A 579 -40.43 -2.23 7.45
N LYS A 580 -40.45 -1.04 8.07
CA LYS A 580 -41.31 0.08 7.62
C LYS A 580 -40.92 0.60 6.23
N GLN A 581 -39.64 0.64 5.90
CA GLN A 581 -39.18 1.01 4.55
C GLN A 581 -39.58 -0.05 3.52
N MET A 582 -39.37 -1.34 3.83
CA MET A 582 -39.82 -2.45 2.98
C MET A 582 -41.35 -2.45 2.78
N GLN A 583 -42.11 -2.10 3.82
CA GLN A 583 -43.57 -1.98 3.74
C GLN A 583 -43.99 -0.84 2.79
N GLN A 584 -43.30 0.30 2.81
CA GLN A 584 -43.54 1.39 1.86
C GLN A 584 -43.21 1.00 0.41
N GLU A 585 -42.18 0.19 0.21
CA GLU A 585 -41.80 -0.32 -1.11
C GLU A 585 -42.78 -1.38 -1.63
N ALA A 586 -43.25 -2.30 -0.76
CA ALA A 586 -44.33 -3.24 -1.06
C ALA A 586 -45.62 -2.51 -1.47
N ARG A 587 -45.95 -1.42 -0.77
CA ARG A 587 -47.09 -0.55 -1.08
C ARG A 587 -46.94 0.17 -2.42
N ARG A 588 -45.72 0.60 -2.77
CA ARG A 588 -45.40 1.23 -4.07
C ARG A 588 -45.47 0.26 -5.25
N THR A 589 -45.08 -0.99 -5.02
CA THR A 589 -45.07 -2.06 -6.04
C THR A 589 -46.41 -2.78 -6.17
N GLY A 590 -47.40 -2.44 -5.34
CA GLY A 590 -48.74 -3.04 -5.38
C GLY A 590 -48.83 -4.45 -4.78
N ASN A 591 -47.78 -4.91 -4.09
CA ASN A 591 -47.74 -6.23 -3.47
C ASN A 591 -48.43 -6.22 -2.10
N LYS A 592 -49.76 -6.35 -2.11
CA LYS A 592 -50.61 -6.31 -0.90
C LYS A 592 -50.34 -7.44 0.09
N GLN A 593 -49.84 -8.59 -0.38
CA GLN A 593 -49.56 -9.73 0.48
C GLN A 593 -48.30 -9.48 1.32
N LEU A 594 -47.23 -9.01 0.67
CA LEU A 594 -45.99 -8.61 1.35
C LEU A 594 -46.21 -7.42 2.30
N GLU A 595 -47.08 -6.46 1.92
CA GLU A 595 -47.45 -5.34 2.80
C GLU A 595 -48.11 -5.81 4.10
N LEU A 596 -49.02 -6.81 4.03
CA LEU A 596 -49.71 -7.36 5.21
C LEU A 596 -48.75 -8.15 6.11
N GLU A 597 -47.86 -8.96 5.53
CA GLU A 597 -46.84 -9.72 6.25
C GLU A 597 -45.91 -8.78 7.03
N LEU A 598 -45.35 -7.76 6.35
CA LEU A 598 -44.49 -6.77 6.99
C LEU A 598 -45.22 -5.97 8.08
N THR A 599 -46.53 -5.74 7.95
CA THR A 599 -47.34 -5.07 8.98
C THR A 599 -47.41 -5.89 10.27
N ILE A 600 -47.61 -7.20 10.16
CA ILE A 600 -47.68 -8.11 11.31
C ILE A 600 -46.32 -8.17 12.01
N GLU A 601 -45.24 -8.26 11.25
CA GLU A 601 -43.87 -8.26 11.77
C GLU A 601 -43.53 -6.97 12.52
N ILE A 602 -43.86 -5.81 11.96
CA ILE A 602 -43.66 -4.50 12.62
C ILE A 602 -44.44 -4.43 13.94
N ILE A 603 -45.68 -4.93 14.00
CA ILE A 603 -46.49 -4.96 15.23
C ILE A 603 -45.83 -5.85 16.29
N ASN A 604 -45.34 -7.02 15.90
CA ASN A 604 -44.68 -7.96 16.82
C ASN A 604 -43.37 -7.39 17.37
N LEU A 605 -42.51 -6.82 16.51
CA LEU A 605 -41.28 -6.15 16.95
C LEU A 605 -41.58 -4.93 17.84
N THR A 606 -42.62 -4.16 17.54
CA THR A 606 -43.04 -3.01 18.37
C THR A 606 -43.55 -3.47 19.74
N LYS A 607 -44.18 -4.66 19.84
CA LYS A 607 -44.56 -5.26 21.12
C LYS A 607 -43.33 -5.72 21.91
N GLN A 608 -42.36 -6.36 21.26
CA GLN A 608 -41.10 -6.77 21.91
C GLN A 608 -40.31 -5.55 22.43
N LEU A 609 -40.21 -4.47 21.64
CA LEU A 609 -39.59 -3.22 22.08
C LEU A 609 -40.30 -2.58 23.28
N LYS A 610 -41.63 -2.75 23.39
CA LYS A 610 -42.41 -2.28 24.55
C LYS A 610 -42.30 -3.20 25.77
N GLN A 611 -42.03 -4.49 25.59
CA GLN A 611 -41.82 -5.45 26.67
C GLN A 611 -40.39 -5.40 27.23
N ALA A 612 -39.43 -4.88 26.47
CA ALA A 612 -38.07 -4.60 26.93
C ALA A 612 -37.96 -3.29 27.77
N LYS A 613 -39.04 -2.52 27.92
CA LYS A 613 -39.13 -1.37 28.84
C LYS A 613 -39.49 -1.82 30.24
#